data_AF-A0A812MQZ4-F1
#
_entry.id   AF-A0A812MQZ4-F1
#
_cell.length_a   1.000
_cell.length_b   1.000
_cell.length_c   1.000
_cell.angle_alpha   90.00
_cell.angle_beta   90.00
_cell.angle_gamma   90.00
#
_symmetry.space_group_name_H-M   'P 1'
#
loop_
_entity.id
_entity.type
_entity.pdbx_description
1 polymer ?
#
loop_
_entity_poly.entity_id
_entity_poly.type
_entity_poly.pdbx_seq_one_letter_code
_entity_poly.pdbx_strand_id
1 'polypeptide(L)'
;MLRPSSTTPPSRLGLYSFLCRPQDQPDPASTEPRIAETTDKPQAENSTPRPVMDHSKLIVEPDLSQMSSEELAEVYDLTVTKPDIGSVVFHGVTDCRDLDIAQTVVLKRGYVLVYPDPAKKPPPGEGLNKHATVTMYQCFPPGGHVKDEQALADYKVKIKKMTEEKSACTFIDYDCLTGVWTFEVERF
;
A
#
# COMPACT_ATOMS: atom_id res chain seq x y z
N MET A 1 -13.82 34.06 36.83
CA MET A 1 -13.24 34.09 35.47
C MET A 1 -12.64 32.72 35.19
N LEU A 2 -13.34 31.84 34.46
CA LEU A 2 -12.87 30.50 34.15
C LEU A 2 -12.36 30.50 32.71
N ARG A 3 -11.06 30.23 32.53
CA ARG A 3 -10.43 30.04 31.22
C ARG A 3 -10.86 28.66 30.68
N PRO A 4 -11.25 28.54 29.39
CA PRO A 4 -11.49 27.23 28.81
C PRO A 4 -10.14 26.53 28.54
N SER A 5 -10.04 25.29 29.01
CA SER A 5 -8.93 24.38 28.73
C SER A 5 -8.86 24.09 27.23
N SER A 6 -7.72 24.41 26.59
CA SER A 6 -7.45 24.03 25.22
C SER A 6 -7.18 22.53 25.15
N THR A 7 -8.20 21.74 24.82
CA THR A 7 -8.00 20.37 24.38
C THR A 7 -7.43 20.41 22.98
N THR A 8 -6.12 20.20 22.87
CA THR A 8 -5.45 19.96 21.59
C THR A 8 -6.02 18.67 20.99
N PRO A 9 -6.54 18.68 19.74
CA PRO A 9 -6.97 17.44 19.11
C PRO A 9 -5.75 16.55 18.85
N PRO A 10 -5.87 15.22 18.99
CA PRO A 10 -4.79 14.32 18.66
C PRO A 10 -4.45 14.47 17.17
N SER A 11 -3.15 14.59 16.90
CA SER A 11 -2.55 14.61 15.57
C SER A 11 -3.11 13.47 14.71
N ARG A 12 -3.79 13.81 13.62
CA ARG A 12 -4.25 12.90 12.55
C ARG A 12 -3.03 12.35 11.80
N LEU A 13 -2.29 11.44 12.43
CA LEU A 13 -1.28 10.63 11.76
C LEU A 13 -1.99 9.44 11.08
N GLY A 14 -1.92 9.41 9.74
CA GLY A 14 -2.11 8.24 8.87
C GLY A 14 -3.29 7.31 9.16
N LEU A 15 -4.42 7.54 8.47
CA LEU A 15 -5.72 6.91 8.70
C LEU A 15 -5.85 5.40 8.37
N TYR A 16 -4.78 4.72 7.98
CA TYR A 16 -4.83 3.33 7.51
C TYR A 16 -4.06 2.33 8.38
N SER A 17 -3.49 2.79 9.50
CA SER A 17 -2.57 2.03 10.36
C SER A 17 -3.18 0.86 11.16
N PHE A 18 -4.49 0.63 11.09
CA PHE A 18 -5.18 -0.33 11.97
C PHE A 18 -5.73 -1.59 11.30
N LEU A 19 -5.53 -1.76 9.99
CA LEU A 19 -6.38 -2.66 9.22
C LEU A 19 -5.85 -4.10 9.10
N CYS A 20 -4.56 -4.31 9.34
CA CYS A 20 -4.00 -5.64 9.50
C CYS A 20 -2.80 -5.56 10.43
N ARG A 21 -2.91 -6.07 11.66
CA ARG A 21 -1.75 -6.22 12.53
C ARG A 21 -0.81 -7.21 11.83
N PRO A 22 0.45 -6.87 11.55
CA PRO A 22 1.42 -7.85 11.09
C PRO A 22 1.42 -9.00 12.10
N GLN A 23 1.29 -10.24 11.64
CA GLN A 23 1.64 -11.37 12.47
C GLN A 23 3.14 -11.28 12.75
N ASP A 24 3.48 -10.82 13.95
CA ASP A 24 4.68 -11.21 14.64
C ASP A 24 4.56 -12.72 14.90
N GLN A 25 5.27 -13.53 14.13
CA GLN A 25 5.51 -14.93 14.43
C GLN A 25 7.02 -15.10 14.61
N PRO A 26 7.48 -15.61 15.76
CA PRO A 26 8.90 -15.84 16.02
C PRO A 26 9.40 -17.02 15.20
N ASP A 27 10.59 -16.90 14.61
CA ASP A 27 11.28 -18.00 13.92
C ASP A 27 11.50 -19.19 14.88
N PRO A 28 11.01 -20.41 14.56
CA PRO A 28 11.41 -21.60 15.27
C PRO A 28 12.77 -22.08 14.75
N ALA A 29 13.77 -21.97 15.62
CA ALA A 29 15.05 -22.68 15.66
C ALA A 29 15.32 -23.64 14.48
N SER A 30 16.18 -23.21 13.54
CA SER A 30 16.95 -24.13 12.72
C SER A 30 18.33 -24.31 13.33
N THR A 31 18.59 -25.53 13.78
CA THR A 31 19.85 -25.99 14.37
C THR A 31 20.86 -26.18 13.24
N GLU A 32 21.96 -25.42 13.24
CA GLU A 32 23.11 -25.70 12.38
C GLU A 32 24.08 -26.68 13.07
N PRO A 33 24.53 -27.76 12.40
CA PRO A 33 25.72 -28.48 12.81
C PRO A 33 26.97 -27.84 12.19
N ARG A 34 27.97 -27.64 13.05
CA ARG A 34 29.33 -27.19 12.77
C ARG A 34 30.12 -28.23 11.95
N ILE A 35 30.66 -27.86 10.77
CA ILE A 35 31.86 -28.49 10.16
C ILE A 35 32.72 -27.42 9.46
N ALA A 36 34.03 -27.68 9.47
CA ALA A 36 35.21 -26.81 9.41
C ALA A 36 35.56 -26.10 8.09
N GLU A 37 36.41 -25.07 8.24
CA GLU A 37 37.22 -24.36 7.22
C GLU A 37 38.05 -25.30 6.34
N THR A 38 38.17 -25.01 5.04
CA THR A 38 39.45 -25.00 4.31
C THR A 38 39.37 -24.11 3.05
N THR A 39 40.51 -23.48 2.77
CA THR A 39 40.91 -22.47 1.77
C THR A 39 40.91 -22.96 0.31
N ASP A 40 40.55 -22.11 -0.68
CA ASP A 40 41.38 -21.65 -1.85
C ASP A 40 40.57 -20.78 -2.87
N LYS A 41 41.27 -20.02 -3.74
CA LYS A 41 40.77 -18.90 -4.58
C LYS A 41 40.31 -19.32 -6.02
N PRO A 42 40.19 -18.43 -7.03
CA PRO A 42 38.92 -18.11 -7.68
C PRO A 42 38.81 -18.56 -9.16
N GLN A 43 37.61 -18.90 -9.64
CA GLN A 43 37.33 -18.94 -11.08
C GLN A 43 36.06 -18.17 -11.43
N ALA A 44 36.23 -17.31 -12.43
CA ALA A 44 35.22 -16.45 -13.00
C ALA A 44 34.29 -17.25 -13.92
N GLU A 45 32.99 -17.15 -13.69
CA GLU A 45 31.95 -17.69 -14.56
C GLU A 45 30.97 -16.58 -14.91
N ASN A 46 30.91 -16.30 -16.20
CA ASN A 46 30.11 -15.26 -16.83
C ASN A 46 28.62 -15.68 -16.82
N SER A 47 27.88 -15.34 -15.76
CA SER A 47 26.44 -15.50 -15.74
C SER A 47 25.77 -14.14 -15.89
N THR A 48 25.15 -13.93 -17.05
CA THR A 48 24.19 -12.85 -17.27
C THR A 48 23.18 -12.83 -16.12
N PRO A 49 22.92 -11.67 -15.48
CA PRO A 49 21.90 -11.63 -14.44
C PRO A 49 20.56 -11.85 -15.12
N ARG A 50 19.86 -12.94 -14.76
CA ARG A 50 18.41 -13.01 -14.94
C ARG A 50 17.83 -11.74 -14.31
N PRO A 51 16.84 -11.08 -14.95
CA PRO A 51 16.14 -9.99 -14.28
C PRO A 51 15.46 -10.59 -13.06
N VAL A 52 16.10 -10.38 -11.90
CA VAL A 52 15.46 -10.61 -10.60
C VAL A 52 14.36 -9.58 -10.57
N MET A 53 13.11 -10.04 -10.64
CA MET A 53 11.95 -9.16 -10.51
C MET A 53 12.03 -8.58 -9.10
N ASP A 54 12.45 -7.32 -8.99
CA ASP A 54 12.58 -6.67 -7.69
C ASP A 54 11.18 -6.33 -7.16
N HIS A 55 10.60 -7.28 -6.42
CA HIS A 55 9.31 -7.12 -5.74
C HIS A 55 9.31 -5.97 -4.72
N SER A 56 10.48 -5.38 -4.42
CA SER A 56 10.60 -4.21 -3.55
C SER A 56 10.25 -2.91 -4.25
N LYS A 57 10.31 -2.88 -5.60
CA LYS A 57 10.16 -1.67 -6.39
C LYS A 57 8.68 -1.34 -6.64
N LEU A 58 8.36 -0.04 -6.58
CA LEU A 58 7.09 0.48 -7.06
C LEU A 58 7.05 0.41 -8.59
N ILE A 59 5.94 -0.12 -9.11
CA ILE A 59 5.59 -0.11 -10.53
C ILE A 59 4.61 1.04 -10.73
N VAL A 60 4.86 1.87 -11.73
CA VAL A 60 4.02 3.03 -12.07
C VAL A 60 3.56 2.89 -13.50
N GLU A 61 2.25 2.97 -13.73
CA GLU A 61 1.62 2.89 -15.04
C GLU A 61 0.74 4.12 -15.28
N PRO A 62 0.82 4.79 -16.45
CA PRO A 62 1.82 4.57 -17.51
C PRO A 62 3.26 4.87 -17.04
N ASP A 63 4.25 4.35 -17.77
CA ASP A 63 5.67 4.56 -17.44
C ASP A 63 6.07 6.02 -17.68
N LEU A 64 6.03 6.80 -16.60
CA LEU A 64 6.35 8.23 -16.58
C LEU A 64 7.76 8.54 -17.13
N SER A 65 8.70 7.59 -17.07
CA SER A 65 10.06 7.81 -17.57
C SER A 65 10.15 7.89 -19.10
N GLN A 66 9.14 7.38 -19.80
CA GLN A 66 9.08 7.36 -21.27
C GLN A 66 8.17 8.45 -21.84
N MET A 67 7.62 9.33 -21.00
CA MET A 67 6.68 10.38 -21.39
C MET A 67 7.38 11.72 -21.58
N SER A 68 6.92 12.50 -22.55
CA SER A 68 7.31 13.90 -22.74
C SER A 68 6.79 14.81 -21.63
N SER A 69 7.30 16.05 -21.55
CA SER A 69 6.82 17.00 -20.54
C SER A 69 5.34 17.34 -20.71
N GLU A 70 4.84 17.37 -21.95
CA GLU A 70 3.44 17.63 -22.26
C GLU A 70 2.56 16.45 -21.83
N GLU A 71 2.98 15.21 -22.10
CA GLU A 71 2.27 14.01 -21.67
C GLU A 71 2.27 13.84 -20.15
N LEU A 72 3.38 14.19 -19.49
CA LEU A 72 3.47 14.19 -18.02
C LEU A 72 2.56 15.21 -17.37
N ALA A 73 2.15 16.28 -18.06
CA ALA A 73 1.22 17.26 -17.51
C ALA A 73 -0.21 16.71 -17.41
N GLU A 74 -0.55 15.70 -18.23
CA GLU A 74 -1.91 15.17 -18.34
C GLU A 74 -1.95 13.63 -18.34
N VAL A 75 -1.43 13.01 -17.26
CA VAL A 75 -1.48 11.55 -17.11
C VAL A 75 -2.85 11.09 -16.64
N TYR A 76 -3.51 10.25 -17.42
CA TYR A 76 -4.81 9.66 -17.08
C TYR A 76 -4.65 8.38 -16.28
N ASP A 77 -5.47 8.21 -15.24
CA ASP A 77 -5.62 6.99 -14.45
C ASP A 77 -4.28 6.40 -13.97
N LEU A 78 -3.46 7.29 -13.39
CA LEU A 78 -2.15 6.94 -12.86
C LEU A 78 -2.28 5.81 -11.83
N THR A 79 -1.59 4.70 -12.10
CA THR A 79 -1.61 3.51 -11.25
C THR A 79 -0.26 3.34 -10.59
N VAL A 80 -0.25 3.23 -9.27
CA VAL A 80 0.94 2.94 -8.46
C VAL A 80 0.74 1.60 -7.79
N THR A 81 1.58 0.64 -8.15
CA THR A 81 1.50 -0.75 -7.67
C THR A 81 2.76 -1.11 -6.93
N LYS A 82 2.60 -1.74 -5.76
CA LYS A 82 3.67 -2.45 -5.08
C LYS A 82 3.34 -3.94 -5.08
N PRO A 83 4.12 -4.78 -5.78
CA PRO A 83 3.90 -6.22 -5.82
C PRO A 83 3.70 -6.79 -4.40
N ASP A 84 2.75 -7.71 -4.27
CA ASP A 84 2.43 -8.41 -3.01
C ASP A 84 1.92 -7.53 -1.85
N ILE A 85 1.69 -6.24 -2.09
CA ILE A 85 1.18 -5.29 -1.09
C ILE A 85 -0.15 -4.67 -1.52
N GLY A 86 -0.22 -4.12 -2.72
CA GLY A 86 -1.42 -3.45 -3.21
C GLY A 86 -1.15 -2.51 -4.38
N SER A 87 -2.21 -1.87 -4.85
CA SER A 87 -2.20 -0.85 -5.89
C SER A 87 -3.16 0.30 -5.57
N VAL A 88 -2.86 1.46 -6.13
CA VAL A 88 -3.72 2.65 -6.08
C VAL A 88 -3.85 3.21 -7.48
N VAL A 89 -5.09 3.37 -7.94
CA VAL A 89 -5.42 4.00 -9.22
C VAL A 89 -5.98 5.39 -8.92
N PHE A 90 -5.27 6.44 -9.34
CA PHE A 90 -5.69 7.83 -9.19
C PHE A 90 -6.47 8.28 -10.42
N HIS A 91 -7.79 8.37 -10.30
CA HIS A 91 -8.70 8.52 -11.44
C HIS A 91 -8.66 9.91 -12.09
N GLY A 92 -8.72 9.97 -13.41
CA GLY A 92 -8.67 11.21 -14.18
C GLY A 92 -7.26 11.80 -14.30
N VAL A 93 -7.17 13.06 -14.72
CA VAL A 93 -5.90 13.70 -15.10
C VAL A 93 -5.02 14.03 -13.89
N THR A 94 -3.72 13.79 -13.99
CA THR A 94 -2.71 14.06 -12.97
C THR A 94 -1.46 14.66 -13.60
N ASP A 95 -1.05 15.84 -13.12
CA ASP A 95 0.24 16.44 -13.48
C ASP A 95 1.37 15.74 -12.69
N CYS A 96 2.26 15.07 -13.43
CA CYS A 96 3.33 14.24 -12.91
C CYS A 96 4.72 14.84 -13.11
N ARG A 97 4.85 16.07 -13.66
CA ARG A 97 6.15 16.67 -14.03
C ARG A 97 7.11 16.82 -12.85
N ASP A 98 6.59 17.21 -11.69
CA ASP A 98 7.37 17.44 -10.46
C ASP A 98 7.02 16.43 -9.34
N LEU A 99 6.40 15.30 -9.71
CA LEU A 99 5.84 14.35 -8.76
C LEU A 99 6.81 13.18 -8.48
N ASP A 100 7.42 13.18 -7.29
CA ASP A 100 8.16 12.02 -6.79
C ASP A 100 7.19 10.99 -6.19
N ILE A 101 6.80 9.98 -6.98
CA ILE A 101 5.88 8.92 -6.57
C ILE A 101 6.41 8.14 -5.36
N ALA A 102 7.72 7.89 -5.30
CA ALA A 102 8.32 7.07 -4.25
C ALA A 102 8.28 7.75 -2.87
N GLN A 103 8.32 9.09 -2.84
CA GLN A 103 8.14 9.87 -1.61
C GLN A 103 6.67 10.17 -1.31
N THR A 104 5.83 10.30 -2.34
CA THR A 104 4.44 10.72 -2.17
C THR A 104 3.52 9.56 -1.81
N VAL A 105 3.79 8.34 -2.31
CA VAL A 105 2.95 7.17 -2.09
C VAL A 105 3.72 6.08 -1.35
N VAL A 106 3.24 5.73 -0.16
CA VAL A 106 3.79 4.65 0.66
C VAL A 106 2.77 3.52 0.73
N LEU A 107 3.08 2.42 0.02
CA LEU A 107 2.36 1.16 0.11
C LEU A 107 3.10 0.20 1.03
N LYS A 108 2.40 -0.23 2.09
CA LYS A 108 2.88 -1.22 3.06
C LYS A 108 1.75 -2.20 3.42
N ARG A 109 2.12 -3.35 3.97
CA ARG A 109 1.13 -4.35 4.40
C ARG A 109 0.14 -3.72 5.37
N GLY A 110 -1.14 -3.84 5.06
CA GLY A 110 -2.24 -3.34 5.87
C GLY A 110 -2.47 -1.83 5.83
N TYR A 111 -1.67 -1.03 5.10
CA TYR A 111 -1.94 0.41 4.98
C TYR A 111 -1.37 1.08 3.72
N VAL A 112 -2.11 2.08 3.24
CA VAL A 112 -1.68 3.04 2.20
C VAL A 112 -1.49 4.40 2.86
N LEU A 113 -0.49 5.15 2.43
CA LEU A 113 -0.32 6.54 2.85
C LEU A 113 0.08 7.37 1.63
N VAL A 114 -0.76 8.36 1.29
CA VAL A 114 -0.48 9.35 0.24
C VAL A 114 -0.21 10.69 0.93
N TYR A 115 0.89 11.35 0.55
CA TYR A 115 1.48 12.49 1.24
C TYR A 115 1.83 12.20 2.71
N PRO A 116 2.92 11.43 2.98
CA PRO A 116 3.37 11.15 4.34
C PRO A 116 3.71 12.41 5.14
N ASP A 117 4.16 13.46 4.47
CA ASP A 117 4.34 14.79 5.02
C ASP A 117 3.08 15.64 4.75
N PRO A 118 2.28 15.97 5.79
CA PRO A 118 1.08 16.77 5.64
C PRO A 118 1.34 18.18 5.09
N ALA A 119 2.55 18.73 5.25
CA ALA A 119 2.89 20.04 4.71
C ALA A 119 3.01 20.05 3.18
N LYS A 120 3.24 18.87 2.58
CA LYS A 120 3.30 18.69 1.12
C LYS A 120 1.96 18.26 0.51
N LYS A 121 0.94 18.05 1.33
CA LYS A 121 -0.39 17.62 0.86
C LYS A 121 -1.12 18.82 0.23
N PRO A 122 -1.45 18.76 -1.07
CA PRO A 122 -2.19 19.82 -1.74
C PRO A 122 -3.68 19.80 -1.37
N PRO A 123 -4.46 20.83 -1.74
CA PRO A 123 -5.91 20.82 -1.61
C PRO A 123 -6.60 19.63 -2.30
N PRO A 124 -7.83 19.27 -1.90
CA PRO A 124 -8.61 18.23 -2.58
C PRO A 124 -8.79 18.51 -4.08
N GLY A 125 -8.56 17.49 -4.91
CA GLY A 125 -8.62 17.56 -6.37
C GLY A 125 -7.28 17.87 -7.04
N GLU A 126 -6.26 18.28 -6.28
CA GLU A 126 -4.93 18.58 -6.80
C GLU A 126 -3.92 17.45 -6.54
N GLY A 127 -3.00 17.26 -7.47
CA GLY A 127 -1.99 16.19 -7.40
C GLY A 127 -2.63 14.82 -7.19
N LEU A 128 -2.16 14.08 -6.19
CA LEU A 128 -2.69 12.78 -5.78
C LEU A 128 -3.75 12.88 -4.67
N ASN A 129 -4.13 14.09 -4.23
CA ASN A 129 -5.16 14.28 -3.22
C ASN A 129 -6.56 14.31 -3.86
N LYS A 130 -6.92 13.22 -4.53
CA LYS A 130 -8.10 13.13 -5.40
C LYS A 130 -8.73 11.76 -5.30
N HIS A 131 -9.80 11.57 -6.07
CA HIS A 131 -10.52 10.30 -6.15
C HIS A 131 -9.59 9.17 -6.60
N ALA A 132 -9.61 8.05 -5.88
CA ALA A 132 -8.79 6.89 -6.18
C ALA A 132 -9.44 5.57 -5.79
N THR A 133 -9.14 4.52 -6.54
CA THR A 133 -9.42 3.13 -6.12
C THR A 133 -8.18 2.54 -5.50
N VAL A 134 -8.31 2.01 -4.29
CA VAL A 134 -7.26 1.32 -3.55
C VAL A 134 -7.56 -0.17 -3.55
N THR A 135 -6.58 -0.98 -3.95
CA THR A 135 -6.61 -2.44 -3.83
C THR A 135 -5.48 -2.88 -2.90
N MET A 136 -5.82 -3.55 -1.81
CA MET A 136 -4.86 -4.10 -0.85
C MET A 136 -4.80 -5.61 -0.98
N TYR A 137 -3.60 -6.15 -0.96
CA TYR A 137 -3.34 -7.59 -0.99
C TYR A 137 -2.96 -8.10 0.41
N GLN A 138 -3.06 -9.41 0.61
CA GLN A 138 -2.69 -10.09 1.86
C GLN A 138 -3.49 -9.61 3.08
N CYS A 139 -4.71 -9.11 2.86
CA CYS A 139 -5.67 -8.75 3.91
C CYS A 139 -6.52 -9.97 4.26
N PHE A 140 -6.00 -10.91 5.03
CA PHE A 140 -6.74 -12.12 5.42
C PHE A 140 -7.47 -11.96 6.76
N PRO A 141 -8.57 -12.71 6.99
CA PRO A 141 -9.19 -12.80 8.30
C PRO A 141 -8.21 -13.27 9.40
N PRO A 142 -8.33 -12.78 10.64
CA PRO A 142 -7.52 -13.23 11.75
C PRO A 142 -7.79 -14.72 12.01
N GLY A 143 -6.73 -15.51 12.13
CA GLY A 143 -6.81 -16.97 12.26
C GLY A 143 -6.67 -17.74 10.93
N GLY A 144 -6.48 -17.04 9.81
CA GLY A 144 -6.17 -17.65 8.52
C GLY A 144 -7.41 -18.08 7.74
N HIS A 145 -7.30 -19.19 7.00
CA HIS A 145 -8.36 -19.68 6.11
C HIS A 145 -9.56 -20.20 6.92
N VAL A 146 -10.61 -19.39 6.97
CA VAL A 146 -11.93 -19.78 7.49
C VAL A 146 -12.59 -20.70 6.47
N LYS A 147 -12.97 -21.92 6.87
CA LYS A 147 -13.65 -22.90 6.00
C LYS A 147 -15.17 -22.75 5.96
N ASP A 148 -15.71 -22.03 6.93
CA ASP A 148 -17.14 -21.83 7.09
C ASP A 148 -17.61 -20.65 6.24
N GLU A 149 -18.53 -20.91 5.31
CA GLU A 149 -19.02 -19.93 4.34
C GLU A 149 -19.76 -18.76 5.02
N GLN A 150 -20.49 -19.05 6.10
CA GLN A 150 -21.20 -18.03 6.86
C GLN A 150 -20.22 -17.08 7.55
N ALA A 151 -19.16 -17.61 8.17
CA ALA A 151 -18.13 -16.81 8.80
C ALA A 151 -17.33 -15.95 7.79
N LEU A 152 -17.13 -16.43 6.55
CA LEU A 152 -16.56 -15.62 5.47
C LEU A 152 -17.49 -14.45 5.09
N ALA A 153 -18.80 -14.72 4.94
CA ALA A 153 -19.80 -13.69 4.64
C ALA A 153 -19.88 -12.64 5.75
N ASP A 154 -19.91 -13.06 7.02
CA ASP A 154 -19.96 -12.17 8.18
C ASP A 154 -18.69 -11.30 8.25
N TYR A 155 -17.52 -11.87 7.93
CA TYR A 155 -16.27 -11.11 7.89
C TYR A 155 -16.27 -10.07 6.76
N LYS A 156 -16.77 -10.41 5.57
CA LYS A 156 -16.94 -9.45 4.47
C LYS A 156 -17.85 -8.28 4.87
N VAL A 157 -18.97 -8.56 5.55
CA VAL A 157 -19.86 -7.52 6.09
C VAL A 157 -19.13 -6.63 7.10
N LYS A 158 -18.28 -7.21 7.95
CA LYS A 158 -17.44 -6.45 8.89
C LYS A 158 -16.45 -5.53 8.17
N ILE A 159 -15.76 -6.02 7.13
CA ILE A 159 -14.82 -5.21 6.33
C ILE A 159 -15.56 -4.06 5.64
N LYS A 160 -16.73 -4.34 5.04
CA LYS A 160 -17.57 -3.32 4.44
C LYS A 160 -17.93 -2.21 5.44
N LYS A 161 -18.48 -2.57 6.59
CA LYS A 161 -18.86 -1.60 7.63
C LYS A 161 -17.67 -0.76 8.08
N MET A 162 -16.52 -1.39 8.34
CA MET A 162 -15.30 -0.69 8.76
C MET A 162 -14.76 0.27 7.68
N THR A 163 -14.91 -0.09 6.40
CA THR A 163 -14.55 0.78 5.28
C THR A 163 -15.43 2.03 5.27
N GLU A 164 -16.74 1.84 5.34
CA GLU A 164 -17.76 2.90 5.24
C GLU A 164 -17.87 3.76 6.52
N GLU A 165 -17.35 3.30 7.67
CA GLU A 165 -17.17 4.12 8.88
C GLU A 165 -16.25 5.33 8.63
N LYS A 166 -15.40 5.26 7.59
CA LYS A 166 -14.66 6.41 7.09
C LYS A 166 -15.51 7.12 6.04
N SER A 167 -16.00 8.32 6.36
CA SER A 167 -16.90 9.09 5.49
C SER A 167 -16.36 9.44 4.10
N ALA A 168 -15.06 9.27 3.86
CA ALA A 168 -14.41 9.52 2.57
C ALA A 168 -14.16 8.23 1.76
N CYS A 169 -14.54 7.05 2.29
CA CYS A 169 -14.28 5.76 1.67
C CYS A 169 -15.58 5.06 1.29
N THR A 170 -15.57 4.40 0.14
CA THR A 170 -16.69 3.58 -0.35
C THR A 170 -16.19 2.15 -0.54
N PHE A 171 -16.86 1.18 0.08
CA PHE A 171 -16.52 -0.23 -0.10
C PHE A 171 -16.86 -0.68 -1.53
N ILE A 172 -15.93 -1.37 -2.20
CA ILE A 172 -16.18 -2.02 -3.49
C ILE A 172 -16.32 -3.53 -3.28
N ASP A 173 -15.24 -4.19 -2.85
CA ASP A 173 -15.24 -5.64 -2.70
C ASP A 173 -14.21 -6.11 -1.66
N TYR A 174 -14.44 -7.32 -1.17
CA TYR A 174 -13.49 -8.05 -0.35
C TYR A 174 -13.63 -9.55 -0.61
N ASP A 175 -12.51 -10.17 -0.96
CA ASP A 175 -12.37 -11.60 -1.13
C ASP A 175 -11.55 -12.17 0.03
N CYS A 176 -12.24 -12.92 0.90
CA CYS A 176 -11.65 -13.55 2.07
C CYS A 176 -10.64 -14.65 1.73
N LEU A 177 -10.77 -15.28 0.56
CA LEU A 177 -9.95 -16.43 0.16
C LEU A 177 -8.62 -15.96 -0.43
N THR A 178 -8.64 -14.90 -1.23
CA THR A 178 -7.44 -14.30 -1.83
C THR A 178 -6.83 -13.21 -0.96
N GLY A 179 -7.56 -12.71 0.03
CA GLY A 179 -7.13 -11.61 0.90
C GLY A 179 -7.04 -10.29 0.15
N VAL A 180 -7.89 -10.10 -0.86
CA VAL A 180 -7.93 -8.88 -1.68
C VAL A 180 -9.06 -7.99 -1.18
N TRP A 181 -8.72 -6.75 -0.84
CA TRP A 181 -9.67 -5.73 -0.41
C TRP A 181 -9.62 -4.52 -1.34
N THR A 182 -10.76 -4.18 -1.93
CA THR A 182 -10.88 -3.04 -2.85
C THR A 182 -11.88 -2.02 -2.32
N PHE A 183 -11.49 -0.75 -2.32
CA PHE A 183 -12.35 0.36 -1.93
C PHE A 183 -11.97 1.65 -2.67
N GLU A 184 -12.92 2.56 -2.77
CA GLU A 184 -12.72 3.90 -3.29
C GLU A 184 -12.49 4.90 -2.17
N VAL A 185 -11.75 5.96 -2.48
CA VAL A 185 -11.48 7.08 -1.59
C VAL A 185 -11.75 8.38 -2.36
N GLU A 186 -12.52 9.31 -1.78
CA GLU A 186 -12.79 10.62 -2.39
C GLU A 186 -11.52 11.49 -2.48
N ARG A 187 -10.66 11.40 -1.45
CA ARG A 187 -9.42 12.20 -1.23
C ARG A 187 -8.58 11.67 -0.06
N PHE A 188 -7.30 12.02 -0.01
CA PHE A 188 -6.32 11.48 0.97
C PHE A 188 -5.94 12.43 2.10
#